data_AF-A0A521Y9H7-F1
#
_entry.id   AF-A0A521Y9H7-F1
#
_cell.length_a   1.000
_cell.length_b   1.000
_cell.length_c   1.000
_cell.angle_alpha   90.00
_cell.angle_beta   90.00
_cell.angle_gamma   90.00
#
_symmetry.space_group_name_H-M   'P 1'
#
loop_
_entity.id
_entity.type
_entity.pdbx_description
1 polymer ?
#
loop_
_entity_poly.entity_id
_entity_poly.type
_entity_poly.pdbx_seq_one_letter_code
_entity_poly.pdbx_strand_id
1 'polypeptide(L)'
;MKAGWSATVHRLRPWKPVVIVDAKHGRARRLRRALVRATRAQFKALGVAPPEHLLVVVQRVVLSDRPVASLLQVFDGRDGRRRHVLYLAFVVGDDSMSDGAIVSTLRQQLDEVVGEALGPVVRAVPVTAARPPASVVPLRPVASEPPPFDDDDVPPLDDSWVPMDSGAVAAAER
;
A
#
# COMPACT_ATOMS: atom_id res chain seq x y z
N MET A 1 0.23 10.32 37.59
CA MET A 1 -0.76 11.34 37.20
C MET A 1 -1.65 10.73 36.12
N LYS A 2 -2.94 10.55 36.39
CA LYS A 2 -3.92 9.99 35.43
C LYS A 2 -4.35 11.10 34.49
N ALA A 3 -3.94 11.04 33.22
CA ALA A 3 -4.52 11.88 32.19
C ALA A 3 -5.95 11.42 31.95
N GLY A 4 -6.93 12.27 32.31
CA GLY A 4 -8.33 12.05 31.98
C GLY A 4 -8.52 12.23 30.48
N TRP A 5 -8.86 11.16 29.78
CA TRP A 5 -9.17 11.22 28.36
C TRP A 5 -10.68 11.47 28.19
N SER A 6 -11.02 12.67 27.72
CA SER A 6 -12.36 12.98 27.28
C SER A 6 -12.53 12.48 25.84
N ALA A 7 -13.41 11.51 25.63
CA ALA A 7 -13.93 11.14 24.32
C ALA A 7 -14.78 12.30 23.77
N THR A 8 -14.11 13.37 23.36
CA THR A 8 -14.78 14.54 22.80
C THR A 8 -14.68 14.43 21.30
N VAL A 9 -15.83 14.22 20.67
CA VAL A 9 -16.05 14.42 19.24
C VAL A 9 -15.93 15.92 18.95
N HIS A 10 -14.74 16.48 19.12
CA HIS A 10 -14.48 17.83 18.64
C HIS A 10 -14.47 17.76 17.13
N ARG A 11 -15.33 18.59 16.50
CA ARG A 11 -15.28 18.92 15.08
C ARG A 11 -13.80 19.06 14.69
N LEU A 12 -13.28 18.05 14.01
CA LEU A 12 -11.91 18.00 13.54
C LEU A 12 -11.73 19.21 12.62
N ARG A 13 -11.18 20.31 13.14
CA ARG A 13 -10.43 21.26 12.31
C ARG A 13 -9.53 20.42 11.41
N PRO A 14 -9.30 20.79 10.13
CA PRO A 14 -8.58 19.94 9.21
C PRO A 14 -7.13 19.75 9.68
N TRP A 15 -6.91 18.75 10.53
CA TRP A 15 -5.61 18.37 11.01
C TRP A 15 -4.83 17.80 9.83
N LYS A 16 -3.58 18.23 9.70
CA LYS A 16 -2.71 17.82 8.61
C LYS A 16 -1.30 17.63 9.16
N PRO A 17 -0.69 16.45 8.95
CA PRO A 17 0.70 16.26 9.30
C PRO A 17 1.59 17.17 8.45
N VAL A 18 2.68 17.65 9.03
CA VAL A 18 3.72 18.32 8.25
C VAL A 18 4.53 17.23 7.56
N VAL A 19 4.72 17.34 6.24
CA VAL A 19 5.42 16.32 5.45
C VAL A 19 6.48 16.97 4.58
N ILE A 20 7.74 16.65 4.86
CA ILE A 20 8.92 17.06 4.12
C ILE A 20 9.39 15.85 3.29
N VAL A 21 9.70 16.07 2.03
CA VAL A 21 10.16 15.01 1.12
C VAL A 21 11.34 15.54 0.34
N ASP A 22 12.51 14.99 0.58
CA ASP A 22 13.74 15.28 -0.14
C ASP A 22 13.84 14.42 -1.41
N ALA A 23 13.14 14.86 -2.46
CA ALA A 23 13.14 14.22 -3.77
C ALA A 23 12.83 15.24 -4.88
N LYS A 24 13.02 14.85 -6.14
CA LYS A 24 12.58 15.64 -7.32
C LYS A 24 11.11 16.07 -7.17
N HIS A 25 10.80 17.30 -7.58
CA HIS A 25 9.52 17.96 -7.32
C HIS A 25 8.27 17.11 -7.63
N GLY A 26 8.24 16.44 -8.79
CA GLY A 26 7.11 15.58 -9.19
C GLY A 26 6.89 14.39 -8.24
N ARG A 27 7.96 13.66 -7.90
CA ARG A 27 7.92 12.56 -6.93
C ARG A 27 7.57 13.08 -5.54
N ALA A 28 8.21 14.17 -5.11
CA ALA A 28 7.96 14.78 -3.81
C ALA A 28 6.50 15.20 -3.62
N ARG A 29 5.89 15.83 -4.62
CA ARG A 29 4.47 16.23 -4.59
C ARG A 29 3.53 15.04 -4.52
N ARG A 30 3.76 14.00 -5.33
CA ARG A 30 2.96 12.77 -5.33
C ARG A 30 3.06 12.05 -3.98
N LEU A 31 4.27 11.82 -3.50
CA LEU A 31 4.52 11.13 -2.24
C LEU A 31 3.96 11.91 -1.05
N ARG A 32 4.17 13.24 -1.00
CA ARG A 32 3.56 14.09 0.04
C ARG A 32 2.04 13.93 0.12
N ARG A 33 1.34 13.93 -1.02
CA ARG A 33 -0.11 13.70 -1.07
C ARG A 33 -0.49 12.30 -0.60
N ALA A 34 0.28 11.29 -0.97
CA ALA A 34 0.05 9.91 -0.54
C ALA A 34 0.20 9.77 0.98
N LEU A 35 1.29 10.29 1.56
CA LEU A 35 1.57 10.24 2.99
C LEU A 35 0.50 10.99 3.80
N VAL A 36 0.17 12.24 3.43
CA VAL A 36 -0.90 13.00 4.11
C VAL A 36 -2.23 12.24 4.09
N ARG A 37 -2.60 11.64 2.94
CA ARG A 37 -3.85 10.86 2.84
C ARG A 37 -3.78 9.60 3.70
N ALA A 38 -2.68 8.86 3.65
CA ALA A 38 -2.50 7.64 4.44
C ALA A 38 -2.55 7.92 5.94
N THR A 39 -1.85 8.96 6.42
CA THR A 39 -1.87 9.35 7.83
C THR A 39 -3.27 9.72 8.30
N ARG A 40 -3.98 10.58 7.54
CA ARG A 40 -5.36 10.98 7.90
C ARG A 40 -6.32 9.79 7.88
N ALA A 41 -6.19 8.91 6.88
CA ALA A 41 -7.01 7.71 6.79
C ALA A 41 -6.76 6.76 7.97
N GLN A 42 -5.50 6.56 8.38
CA GLN A 42 -5.14 5.72 9.51
C GLN A 42 -5.77 6.22 10.81
N PHE A 43 -5.53 7.48 11.18
CA PHE A 43 -6.12 8.04 12.41
C PHE A 43 -7.64 8.06 12.39
N LYS A 44 -8.25 8.36 11.22
CA LYS A 44 -9.71 8.28 11.06
C LYS A 44 -10.22 6.86 11.25
N ALA A 45 -9.55 5.85 10.69
CA ALA A 45 -9.95 4.46 10.78
C ALA A 45 -9.80 3.91 12.20
N LEU A 46 -8.77 4.34 12.92
CA LEU A 46 -8.52 3.95 14.31
C LEU A 46 -9.39 4.70 15.32
N GLY A 47 -10.11 5.74 14.90
CA GLY A 47 -10.99 6.53 15.77
C GLY A 47 -10.25 7.33 16.85
N VAL A 48 -8.93 7.50 16.72
CA VAL A 48 -8.11 8.24 17.68
C VAL A 48 -7.81 9.66 17.19
N ALA A 49 -7.75 10.59 18.14
CA ALA A 49 -7.28 11.93 17.85
C ALA A 49 -5.81 11.88 17.42
N PRO A 50 -5.44 12.50 16.28
CA PRO A 50 -4.05 12.54 15.88
C PRO A 50 -3.22 13.41 16.83
N PRO A 51 -1.90 13.17 16.97
CA PRO A 51 -1.04 14.02 17.77
C PRO A 51 -1.01 15.46 17.23
N GLU A 52 -0.92 16.45 18.12
CA GLU A 52 -0.94 17.87 17.75
C GLU A 52 0.20 18.24 16.79
N HIS A 53 1.36 17.61 16.97
CA HIS A 53 2.58 17.90 16.23
C HIS A 53 3.20 16.61 15.66
N LEU A 54 2.75 16.19 14.48
CA LEU A 54 3.39 15.14 13.69
C LEU A 54 4.13 15.73 12.49
N LEU A 55 5.44 15.49 12.47
CA LEU A 55 6.32 15.76 11.34
C LEU A 55 6.74 14.44 10.71
N VAL A 56 6.55 14.30 9.40
CA VAL A 56 7.07 13.19 8.60
C VAL A 56 8.14 13.72 7.67
N VAL A 57 9.35 13.17 7.76
CA VAL A 57 10.49 13.52 6.90
C VAL A 57 10.84 12.31 6.06
N VAL A 58 10.75 12.44 4.74
CA VAL A 58 11.26 11.43 3.81
C VAL A 58 12.55 11.92 3.22
N GLN A 59 13.61 11.16 3.37
CA GLN A 59 14.95 11.53 2.92
C GLN A 59 15.69 10.33 2.33
N ARG A 60 16.84 10.56 1.69
CA ARG A 60 17.55 9.50 0.97
C ARG A 60 17.87 8.30 1.86
N VAL A 61 18.51 8.55 3.00
CA VAL A 61 18.89 7.52 3.99
C VAL A 61 18.53 8.03 5.38
N VAL A 62 18.09 7.13 6.24
CA VAL A 62 17.97 7.38 7.68
C VAL A 62 19.06 6.56 8.36
N LEU A 63 20.01 7.25 8.98
CA LEU A 63 21.14 6.62 9.67
C LEU A 63 20.84 6.56 11.16
N SER A 64 20.92 5.35 11.70
CA SER A 64 21.15 5.07 13.11
C SER A 64 22.47 4.27 13.18
N ASP A 65 22.66 3.40 14.16
CA ASP A 65 23.78 2.45 14.19
C ASP A 65 23.84 1.57 12.94
N ARG A 66 22.69 1.39 12.26
CA ARG A 66 22.53 0.71 10.96
C ARG A 66 21.52 1.47 10.09
N PRO A 67 21.55 1.30 8.75
CA PRO A 67 20.50 1.83 7.88
C PRO A 67 19.13 1.27 8.26
N VAL A 68 18.13 2.15 8.41
CA VAL A 68 16.76 1.76 8.76
C VAL A 68 15.75 2.34 7.78
N ALA A 69 14.64 1.62 7.57
CA ALA A 69 13.52 2.09 6.74
C ALA A 69 12.79 3.28 7.38
N SER A 70 12.77 3.34 8.70
CA SER A 70 12.13 4.40 9.46
C SER A 70 12.75 4.59 10.84
N LEU A 71 12.58 5.79 11.39
CA LEU A 71 12.94 6.12 12.76
C LEU A 71 11.89 7.06 13.33
N LEU A 72 11.25 6.67 14.43
CA LEU A 72 10.36 7.53 15.21
C LEU A 72 11.14 8.15 16.36
N GLN A 73 11.11 9.48 16.46
CA GLN A 73 11.64 10.23 17.60
C GLN A 73 10.52 11.04 18.23
N VAL A 74 10.45 10.99 19.57
CA VAL A 74 9.47 11.73 20.35
C VAL A 74 10.22 12.73 21.23
N PHE A 75 9.84 14.00 21.10
CA PHE A 75 10.42 15.09 21.86
C PHE A 75 9.39 15.67 22.82
N ASP A 76 9.74 15.76 24.10
CA ASP A 76 8.97 16.54 25.07
C ASP A 76 9.39 18.02 24.94
N GLY A 77 8.45 18.86 24.50
CA GLY A 77 8.64 20.30 24.45
C GLY A 77 8.62 20.93 25.84
N ARG A 78 9.29 22.09 25.99
CA ARG A 78 9.27 22.88 27.24
C ARG A 78 7.86 23.33 27.64
N ASP A 79 6.94 23.35 26.68
CA ASP A 79 5.52 23.63 26.82
C ASP A 79 4.69 22.43 27.31
N GLY A 80 5.34 21.31 27.66
CA GLY A 80 4.67 20.06 28.03
C GLY A 80 4.02 19.33 26.85
N ARG A 81 4.24 19.82 25.62
CA ARG A 81 3.68 19.21 24.40
C ARG A 81 4.66 18.23 23.79
N ARG A 82 4.16 17.06 23.42
CA ARG A 82 4.94 16.07 22.68
C ARG A 82 4.95 16.38 21.19
N ARG A 83 6.13 16.24 20.57
CA ARG A 83 6.32 16.35 19.13
C ARG A 83 6.85 15.03 18.61
N HIS A 84 6.14 14.47 17.64
CA HIS A 84 6.49 13.22 16.98
C HIS A 84 7.15 13.53 15.65
N VAL A 85 8.37 13.05 15.46
CA VAL A 85 9.12 13.17 14.20
C VAL A 85 9.37 11.77 13.67
N LEU A 86 8.80 11.48 12.50
CA LEU A 86 8.96 10.22 11.80
C LEU A 86 9.85 10.42 10.59
N TYR A 87 11.03 9.81 10.60
CA TYR A 87 11.92 9.74 9.46
C TYR A 87 11.61 8.48 8.65
N LEU A 88 11.59 8.61 7.32
CA LEU A 88 11.42 7.52 6.37
C LEU A 88 12.54 7.59 5.33
N ALA A 89 13.13 6.45 5.00
CA ALA A 89 14.21 6.37 4.02
C ALA A 89 13.69 6.09 2.60
N PHE A 90 14.37 6.61 1.59
CA PHE A 90 14.24 6.16 0.20
C PHE A 90 15.12 4.96 -0.10
N VAL A 91 16.14 4.70 0.70
CA VAL A 91 17.13 3.64 0.51
C VAL A 91 17.46 3.01 1.86
N VAL A 92 17.49 1.69 1.92
CA VAL A 92 17.86 0.90 3.09
C VAL A 92 18.94 -0.09 2.67
N GLY A 93 20.16 0.08 3.20
CA GLY A 93 21.32 -0.62 2.65
C GLY A 93 21.54 -0.20 1.19
N ASP A 94 21.55 -1.18 0.28
CA ASP A 94 21.69 -0.97 -1.17
C ASP A 94 20.35 -0.92 -1.92
N ASP A 95 19.23 -1.17 -1.22
CA ASP A 95 17.92 -1.31 -1.83
C ASP A 95 17.12 -0.01 -1.80
N SER A 96 16.59 0.38 -2.97
CA SER A 96 15.69 1.54 -3.08
C SER A 96 14.25 1.16 -2.71
N MET A 97 13.59 2.05 -1.96
CA MET A 97 12.19 1.92 -1.57
C MET A 97 11.27 2.55 -2.63
N SER A 98 10.27 1.79 -3.04
CA SER A 98 9.15 2.29 -3.83
C SER A 98 8.27 3.23 -3.01
N ASP A 99 7.52 4.11 -3.67
CA ASP A 99 6.56 4.99 -2.97
C ASP A 99 5.52 4.18 -2.17
N GLY A 100 5.14 2.99 -2.64
CA GLY A 100 4.25 2.07 -1.92
C GLY A 100 4.88 1.52 -0.64
N ALA A 101 6.16 1.13 -0.70
CA ALA A 101 6.91 0.66 0.46
C ALA A 101 7.08 1.76 1.52
N ILE A 102 7.28 3.02 1.10
CA ILE A 102 7.34 4.16 2.02
C ILE A 102 5.99 4.37 2.71
N VAL A 103 4.88 4.26 1.98
CA VAL A 103 3.53 4.40 2.55
C VAL A 103 3.19 3.24 3.49
N SER A 104 3.59 2.01 3.19
CA SER A 104 3.38 0.88 4.11
C SER A 104 4.20 1.03 5.39
N THR A 105 5.46 1.46 5.26
CA THR A 105 6.34 1.74 6.41
C THR A 105 5.78 2.84 7.30
N LEU A 106 5.27 3.93 6.69
CA LEU A 106 4.54 4.98 7.42
C LEU A 106 3.39 4.40 8.23
N ARG A 107 2.55 3.54 7.64
CA ARG A 107 1.39 2.96 8.35
C ARG A 107 1.82 2.14 9.57
N GLN A 108 2.84 1.30 9.41
CA GLN A 108 3.38 0.50 10.50
C GLN A 108 3.90 1.39 11.65
N GLN A 109 4.59 2.48 11.32
CA GLN A 109 5.12 3.40 12.33
C GLN A 109 4.04 4.27 12.98
N LEU A 110 2.98 4.59 12.27
CA LEU A 110 1.82 5.26 12.86
C LEU A 110 1.13 4.40 13.90
N ASP A 111 1.19 3.07 13.78
CA ASP A 111 0.65 2.17 14.80
C ASP A 111 1.46 2.26 16.10
N GLU A 112 2.77 2.49 16.05
CA GLU A 112 3.60 2.76 17.24
C GLU A 112 3.21 4.10 17.89
N VAL A 113 3.01 5.15 17.08
CA VAL A 113 2.52 6.45 17.55
C VAL A 113 1.14 6.33 18.22
N VAL A 114 0.27 5.47 17.70
CA VAL A 114 -1.05 5.20 18.30
C VAL A 114 -0.92 4.33 19.54
N GLY A 115 0.00 3.37 19.56
CA GLY A 115 0.27 2.51 20.71
C GLY A 115 0.73 3.29 21.93
N GLU A 116 1.46 4.40 21.75
CA GLU A 116 1.76 5.32 22.86
C GLU A 116 0.50 5.94 23.48
N ALA A 117 -0.56 6.17 22.69
CA ALA A 117 -1.80 6.79 23.15
C ALA A 117 -2.83 5.79 23.69
N LEU A 118 -2.89 4.58 23.13
CA LEU A 118 -3.89 3.55 23.47
C LEU A 118 -3.36 2.43 24.37
N GLY A 119 -2.05 2.37 24.63
CA GLY A 119 -1.40 1.16 25.14
C GLY A 119 -1.06 0.18 24.01
N PRO A 120 -0.41 -0.96 24.29
CA PRO A 120 0.06 -1.88 23.25
C PRO A 120 -1.10 -2.35 22.37
N VAL A 121 -1.08 -1.93 21.10
CA VAL A 121 -2.05 -2.36 20.09
C VAL A 121 -1.69 -3.78 19.67
N VAL A 122 -2.49 -4.77 20.09
CA VAL A 122 -2.32 -6.15 19.67
C VAL A 122 -2.80 -6.30 18.23
N ARG A 123 -1.87 -6.53 17.30
CA ARG A 123 -2.17 -6.79 15.90
C ARG A 123 -1.91 -8.25 15.58
N ALA A 124 -2.97 -8.99 15.22
CA ALA A 124 -2.82 -10.24 14.50
C ALA A 124 -2.53 -9.89 13.04
N VAL A 125 -1.25 -9.92 12.66
CA VAL A 125 -0.89 -9.93 11.24
C VAL A 125 -1.05 -11.37 10.78
N PRO A 126 -2.00 -11.71 9.89
CA PRO A 126 -1.96 -13.01 9.26
C PRO A 126 -0.61 -13.10 8.56
N VAL A 127 0.22 -14.04 9.00
CA VAL A 127 1.39 -14.44 8.23
C VAL A 127 0.80 -14.97 6.94
N THR A 128 0.81 -14.15 5.88
CA THR A 128 0.77 -14.74 4.55
C THR A 128 2.03 -15.57 4.51
N ALA A 129 1.89 -16.88 4.70
CA ALA A 129 2.96 -17.81 4.44
C ALA A 129 3.61 -17.35 3.14
N ALA A 130 4.94 -17.23 3.15
CA ALA A 130 5.72 -17.04 1.95
C ALA A 130 5.04 -17.83 0.84
N ARG A 131 4.68 -17.14 -0.25
CA ARG A 131 4.01 -17.72 -1.42
C ARG A 131 4.54 -19.15 -1.56
N PRO A 132 3.71 -20.20 -1.40
CA PRO A 132 4.20 -21.55 -1.56
C PRO A 132 4.92 -21.57 -2.92
N PRO A 133 6.13 -22.17 -3.02
CA PRO A 133 6.75 -22.35 -4.32
C PRO A 133 5.68 -22.92 -5.22
N ALA A 134 5.44 -22.27 -6.37
CA ALA A 134 4.35 -22.62 -7.26
C ALA A 134 4.28 -24.14 -7.34
N SER A 135 3.14 -24.73 -6.95
CA SER A 135 3.00 -26.17 -7.04
C SER A 135 3.27 -26.53 -8.49
N VAL A 136 4.38 -27.24 -8.73
CA VAL A 136 4.60 -27.89 -10.01
C VAL A 136 3.44 -28.88 -10.13
N VAL A 137 2.42 -28.49 -10.87
CA VAL A 137 1.40 -29.42 -11.34
C VAL A 137 2.16 -30.34 -12.29
N PRO A 138 2.34 -31.64 -11.98
CA PRO A 138 2.81 -32.55 -13.00
C PRO A 138 1.80 -32.45 -14.15
N LEU A 139 2.27 -32.07 -15.33
CA LEU A 139 1.47 -32.15 -16.55
C LEU A 139 1.04 -33.61 -16.65
N ARG A 140 -0.24 -33.86 -16.37
CA ARG A 140 -0.86 -35.16 -16.65
C ARG A 140 -0.65 -35.37 -18.15
N PRO A 141 -0.05 -36.48 -18.60
CA PRO A 141 -0.14 -36.85 -19.99
C PRO A 141 -1.63 -36.94 -20.29
N VAL A 142 -2.13 -36.03 -21.11
CA VAL A 142 -3.46 -36.18 -21.70
C VAL A 142 -3.31 -37.35 -22.65
N ALA A 143 -3.66 -38.54 -22.17
CA ALA A 143 -4.02 -39.61 -23.06
C ALA A 143 -5.15 -39.06 -23.93
N SER A 144 -4.88 -38.94 -25.24
CA SER A 144 -5.88 -38.59 -26.23
C SER A 144 -6.89 -39.73 -26.28
N GLU A 145 -7.95 -39.62 -25.50
CA GLU A 145 -9.16 -40.38 -25.72
C GLU A 145 -10.10 -39.47 -26.52
N PRO A 146 -10.40 -39.79 -27.80
CA PRO A 146 -11.32 -38.99 -28.59
C PRO A 146 -12.71 -39.05 -27.95
N PRO A 147 -13.48 -37.94 -27.94
CA PRO A 147 -14.86 -37.97 -27.47
C PRO A 147 -15.67 -38.94 -28.35
N PRO A 148 -16.62 -39.72 -27.76
CA PRO A 148 -17.63 -40.36 -28.57
C PRO A 148 -18.46 -39.26 -29.24
N PHE A 149 -18.40 -39.20 -30.56
CA PHE A 149 -19.37 -38.46 -31.34
C PHE A 149 -20.68 -39.25 -31.20
N ASP A 150 -21.64 -38.73 -30.43
CA ASP A 150 -23.02 -39.16 -30.57
C ASP A 150 -23.52 -38.60 -31.91
N ASP A 151 -23.81 -39.51 -32.85
CA ASP A 151 -24.16 -39.26 -34.25
C ASP A 151 -25.51 -38.53 -34.49
N ASP A 152 -26.06 -37.80 -33.51
CA ASP A 152 -27.44 -37.29 -33.57
C ASP A 152 -27.62 -35.76 -33.52
N ASP A 153 -26.56 -34.96 -33.55
CA ASP A 153 -26.65 -33.49 -33.72
C ASP A 153 -26.13 -33.04 -35.08
N VAL A 154 -26.74 -33.57 -36.16
CA VAL A 154 -26.67 -32.94 -37.49
C VAL A 154 -27.70 -31.80 -37.50
N PRO A 155 -27.28 -30.51 -37.47
CA PRO A 155 -28.21 -29.43 -37.74
C PRO A 155 -28.75 -29.59 -39.17
N PRO A 156 -30.06 -29.38 -39.40
CA PRO A 156 -30.62 -29.51 -40.74
C PRO A 156 -29.87 -28.57 -41.70
N LEU A 157 -29.43 -29.12 -42.84
CA LEU A 157 -28.89 -28.35 -43.95
C LEU A 157 -29.98 -27.44 -44.50
N ASP A 158 -30.08 -26.22 -43.99
CA ASP A 158 -30.81 -25.14 -44.62
C ASP A 158 -29.84 -24.29 -45.45
N ASP A 159 -30.09 -24.23 -46.77
CA ASP A 159 -29.32 -23.52 -47.81
C ASP A 159 -29.35 -21.98 -47.67
N SER A 160 -29.45 -21.44 -46.45
CA SER A 160 -29.59 -20.01 -46.18
C SER A 160 -28.29 -19.32 -45.75
N TRP A 161 -27.17 -20.05 -45.71
CA TRP A 161 -25.88 -19.48 -45.29
C TRP A 161 -25.26 -18.63 -46.41
N VAL A 162 -25.42 -17.32 -46.31
CA VAL A 162 -24.75 -16.34 -47.19
C VAL A 162 -23.36 -16.04 -46.63
N PRO A 163 -22.27 -16.28 -47.39
CA PRO A 163 -20.92 -15.93 -46.96
C PRO A 163 -20.75 -14.42 -46.80
N MET A 164 -20.50 -13.96 -45.57
CA MET A 164 -20.10 -12.57 -45.32
C MET A 164 -18.63 -12.36 -45.73
N ASP A 165 -18.46 -11.61 -46.82
CA ASP A 165 -17.19 -11.11 -47.32
C ASP A 165 -16.51 -10.21 -46.28
N SER A 166 -15.53 -10.76 -45.57
CA SER A 166 -14.74 -10.02 -44.58
C SER A 166 -13.56 -9.38 -45.28
N GLY A 167 -13.81 -8.18 -45.78
CA GLY A 167 -12.89 -7.38 -46.59
C GLY A 167 -11.49 -7.22 -45.99
N ALA A 168 -10.50 -7.52 -46.83
CA ALA A 168 -9.11 -7.16 -46.62
C ALA A 168 -8.92 -5.65 -46.86
N VAL A 169 -8.30 -4.95 -45.91
CA VAL A 169 -7.62 -3.67 -46.15
C VAL A 169 -6.16 -3.81 -45.76
N ALA A 170 -5.31 -3.51 -46.75
CA ALA A 170 -3.89 -3.75 -46.77
C ALA A 170 -3.12 -2.94 -45.73
N ALA A 171 -2.18 -3.60 -45.05
CA ALA A 171 -1.08 -2.93 -44.38
C ALA A 171 -0.06 -2.49 -45.45
N ALA A 172 0.12 -1.19 -45.59
CA ALA A 172 1.19 -0.60 -46.37
C ALA A 172 2.47 -0.56 -45.54
N GLU A 173 3.54 -1.24 -45.97
CA GLU A 173 4.91 -0.89 -45.62
C GLU A 173 5.82 -0.98 -46.86
N ARG A 174 6.79 -0.07 -46.90
CA ARG A 174 7.76 0.20 -47.97
C ARG A 174 8.81 -0.88 -48.11
#